data_AF-A0A067SG13-F1
#
_entry.id   AF-A0A067SG13-F1
#
_cell.length_a   1.000
_cell.length_b   1.000
_cell.length_c   1.000
_cell.angle_alpha   90.00
_cell.angle_beta   90.00
_cell.angle_gamma   90.00
#
_symmetry.space_group_name_H-M   'P 1'
#
loop_
_entity.id
_entity.type
_entity.pdbx_description
1 polymer ?
#
loop_
_entity_poly.entity_id
_entity_poly.type
_entity_poly.pdbx_seq_one_letter_code
_entity_poly.pdbx_strand_id
1 'polypeptide(L)'
;MEIGSPMASLYLLGNPDHYTQHKFIKFYWRLYVRKVRDAWGDNDKEESPEKVVLDKNLGDYVGLSKVDDYIYRPNIHKNITLYEWIRRS
;
A
#
# COMPACT_ATOMS: atom_id res chain seq x y z
N MET A 1 -1.64 -36.35 21.32
CA MET A 1 -1.98 -35.25 20.40
C MET A 1 -3.24 -35.68 19.68
N GLU A 2 -4.41 -35.19 20.11
CA GLU A 2 -5.69 -35.52 19.47
C GLU A 2 -5.95 -34.49 18.38
N ILE A 3 -5.99 -34.94 17.13
CA ILE A 3 -6.31 -34.09 15.98
C ILE A 3 -7.78 -34.35 15.62
N GLY A 4 -8.56 -33.28 15.43
CA GLY A 4 -9.97 -33.42 15.08
C GLY A 4 -10.15 -34.19 13.77
N SER A 5 -11.23 -34.96 13.66
CA SER A 5 -11.57 -35.76 12.47
C SER A 5 -11.41 -35.00 11.13
N PRO A 6 -11.81 -33.72 11.00
CA PRO A 6 -11.60 -32.95 9.76
C PRO A 6 -10.13 -32.75 9.39
N MET A 7 -9.27 -32.56 10.39
CA MET A 7 -7.84 -32.33 10.19
C MET A 7 -7.11 -33.64 9.86
N ALA A 8 -7.54 -34.76 10.44
CA ALA A 8 -7.05 -36.09 10.08
C ALA A 8 -7.38 -36.44 8.61
N SER A 9 -8.61 -36.19 8.16
CA SER A 9 -8.98 -36.38 6.75
C SER A 9 -8.20 -35.48 5.80
N LEU A 10 -7.80 -34.28 6.25
CA LEU A 10 -7.00 -33.34 5.45
C LEU A 10 -5.61 -33.89 5.15
N TYR A 11 -4.94 -34.47 6.16
CA TYR A 11 -3.63 -35.12 6.01
C TYR A 11 -3.70 -36.41 5.18
N LEU A 12 -4.76 -37.21 5.36
CA LEU A 12 -4.96 -38.43 4.56
C LEU A 12 -5.14 -38.14 3.06
N LEU A 13 -5.70 -36.98 2.71
CA LEU A 13 -5.81 -36.51 1.33
C LEU A 13 -4.52 -35.87 0.78
N GLY A 14 -3.46 -35.75 1.59
CA GLY A 14 -2.20 -35.12 1.18
C GLY A 14 -2.27 -33.59 1.02
N ASN A 15 -3.27 -32.95 1.62
CA ASN A 15 -3.41 -31.49 1.53
C ASN A 15 -2.34 -30.79 2.40
N PRO A 16 -1.74 -29.69 1.94
CA PRO A 16 -0.80 -28.92 2.72
C PRO A 16 -1.49 -28.27 3.93
N ASP A 17 -0.83 -28.32 5.09
CA ASP A 17 -1.31 -27.76 6.37
C ASP A 17 -1.31 -26.22 6.40
N HIS A 18 -1.08 -25.57 5.26
CA HIS A 18 -1.05 -24.13 5.12
C HIS A 18 -1.82 -23.69 3.89
N TYR A 19 -2.84 -22.85 4.11
CA TYR A 19 -3.51 -22.09 3.06
C TYR A 19 -2.56 -21.03 2.49
N THR A 20 -1.63 -21.47 1.64
CA THR A 20 -0.53 -20.63 1.11
C THR A 20 -0.77 -20.17 -0.33
N GLN A 21 -1.99 -20.23 -0.84
CA GLN A 21 -2.27 -19.88 -2.23
C GLN A 21 -2.11 -18.36 -2.50
N HIS A 22 -2.17 -17.52 -1.46
CA HIS A 22 -2.02 -16.07 -1.61
C HIS A 22 -0.91 -15.55 -0.71
N LYS A 23 0.15 -15.02 -1.32
CA LYS A 23 1.16 -14.20 -0.63
C LYS A 23 0.71 -12.75 -0.70
N PHE A 24 0.26 -12.21 0.43
CA PHE A 24 0.02 -10.78 0.55
C PHE A 24 1.36 -10.04 0.56
N ILE A 25 1.61 -9.22 -0.45
CA ILE A 25 2.77 -8.32 -0.47
C ILE A 25 2.45 -7.17 0.48
N LYS A 26 3.20 -7.05 1.58
CA LYS A 26 3.15 -5.85 2.42
C LYS A 26 3.74 -4.71 1.61
N PHE A 27 2.90 -3.77 1.18
CA PHE A 27 3.37 -2.52 0.59
C PHE A 27 3.13 -1.38 1.58
N TYR A 28 4.12 -0.49 1.71
CA TYR A 28 4.09 0.60 2.68
C TYR A 28 3.97 1.93 1.94
N TRP A 29 2.77 2.49 1.93
CA TRP A 29 2.52 3.84 1.44
C TRP A 29 2.73 4.88 2.55
N ARG A 30 3.92 4.82 3.17
CA ARG A 30 4.30 5.70 4.29
C ARG A 30 4.11 7.16 3.97
N LEU A 31 4.45 7.57 2.74
CA LEU A 31 4.34 8.95 2.29
C LEU A 31 2.88 9.44 2.22
N TYR A 32 1.94 8.58 1.83
CA TYR A 32 0.52 8.93 1.86
C TYR A 32 -0.05 8.91 3.27
N VAL A 33 0.30 7.91 4.08
CA VAL A 33 -0.09 7.91 5.49
C VAL A 33 0.45 9.16 6.17
N ARG A 34 1.65 9.62 5.82
CA ARG A 34 2.23 10.88 6.29
C ARG A 34 1.38 12.08 5.85
N LYS A 35 0.99 12.20 4.57
CA LYS A 35 0.10 13.28 4.10
C LYS A 35 -1.26 13.26 4.82
N VAL A 36 -1.85 12.09 5.03
CA VAL A 36 -3.12 11.97 5.77
C VAL A 36 -2.92 12.36 7.23
N ARG A 37 -1.82 11.94 7.86
CA ARG A 37 -1.51 12.25 9.25
C ARG A 37 -1.27 13.75 9.46
N ASP A 38 -0.56 14.39 8.53
CA ASP A 38 -0.34 15.84 8.49
C ASP A 38 -1.67 16.59 8.39
N ALA A 39 -2.59 16.14 7.54
CA ALA A 39 -3.94 16.69 7.45
C ALA A 39 -4.77 16.51 8.74
N TRP A 40 -4.42 15.54 9.58
CA TRP A 40 -5.05 15.30 10.88
C TRP A 40 -4.31 15.96 12.07
N GLY A 41 -3.17 16.62 11.82
CA GLY A 41 -2.39 17.33 12.84
C GLY A 41 -1.57 16.44 13.79
N ASP A 42 -1.40 15.15 13.46
CA ASP A 42 -0.67 14.17 14.27
C ASP A 42 0.81 14.15 13.84
N ASN A 43 1.54 15.22 14.17
CA ASN A 43 2.92 15.46 13.71
C ASN A 43 4.00 14.81 14.58
N ASP A 44 3.63 13.86 15.44
CA ASP A 44 4.47 13.40 16.56
C ASP A 44 5.66 12.49 16.19
N LYS A 45 6.05 12.39 14.91
CA LYS A 45 7.17 11.52 14.50
C LYS A 45 8.12 12.21 13.54
N GLU A 46 9.37 12.36 13.97
CA GLU A 46 10.52 12.62 13.10
C GLU A 46 10.66 11.50 12.07
N GLU A 47 10.01 11.66 10.92
CA GLU A 47 10.23 10.81 9.75
C GLU A 47 11.27 11.43 8.82
N SER A 48 12.11 10.58 8.24
CA SER A 48 13.13 10.96 7.27
C SER A 48 12.55 11.84 6.14
N PRO A 49 13.31 12.83 5.63
CA PRO A 49 12.84 13.69 4.55
C PRO A 49 12.45 12.88 3.31
N GLU A 50 11.35 13.27 2.70
CA GLU A 50 10.82 12.62 1.51
C GLU A 50 11.67 12.99 0.29
N LYS A 51 12.01 11.99 -0.52
CA LYS A 51 12.68 12.23 -1.80
C LYS A 51 11.65 12.68 -2.83
N VAL A 52 11.68 13.97 -3.17
CA VAL A 52 10.85 14.58 -4.21
C VAL A 52 11.64 14.79 -5.50
N VAL A 53 10.96 14.74 -6.64
CA VAL A 53 11.51 15.18 -7.92
C VAL A 53 11.16 16.64 -8.10
N LEU A 54 12.15 17.48 -8.36
CA LEU A 54 11.91 18.89 -8.66
C LEU A 54 11.66 19.03 -10.15
N ASP A 55 10.48 19.54 -10.51
CA ASP A 55 10.16 19.96 -11.87
C ASP A 55 10.15 21.49 -11.94
N LYS A 56 10.65 22.05 -13.05
CA LYS A 56 10.75 23.49 -13.26
C LYS A 56 9.79 23.88 -14.37
N ASN A 57 8.60 24.34 -13.99
CA ASN A 57 7.59 24.82 -14.93
C ASN A 57 7.47 26.34 -14.81
N LEU A 58 7.60 27.05 -15.93
CA LEU A 58 7.32 28.49 -16.07
C LEU A 58 8.05 29.42 -15.07
N GLY A 59 9.18 28.98 -14.52
CA GLY A 59 9.98 29.77 -13.56
C GLY A 59 9.81 29.35 -12.10
N ASP A 60 8.79 28.55 -11.79
CA ASP A 60 8.53 28.02 -10.45
C ASP A 60 9.02 26.57 -10.30
N TYR A 61 9.42 26.22 -9.08
CA TYR A 61 9.84 24.87 -8.73
C TYR A 61 8.69 24.12 -8.06
N VAL A 62 8.28 23.00 -8.65
CA VAL A 62 7.27 22.12 -8.08
C VAL A 62 7.94 20.83 -7.62
N GLY A 63 7.77 20.48 -6.35
CA GLY A 63 8.16 19.16 -5.84
C GLY A 63 7.07 18.15 -6.15
N LEU A 64 7.35 17.19 -7.01
CA LEU A 64 6.46 16.07 -7.33
C LEU A 64 6.85 14.84 -6.51
N SER A 65 5.88 14.30 -5.78
CA SER A 65 5.96 13.01 -5.11
C SER A 65 5.11 11.97 -5.82
N LYS A 66 5.47 10.68 -5.68
CA LYS A 66 4.63 9.55 -6.10
C LYS A 66 3.24 9.55 -5.44
N VAL A 67 3.09 10.25 -4.31
CA VAL A 67 1.78 10.40 -3.65
C VAL A 67 0.86 11.32 -4.45
N ASP A 68 1.43 12.34 -5.10
CA ASP A 68 0.66 13.35 -5.84
C ASP A 68 -0.08 12.73 -7.03
N ASP A 69 0.51 11.72 -7.68
CA ASP A 69 -0.11 10.98 -8.79
C ASP A 69 -1.47 10.38 -8.42
N TYR A 70 -1.61 9.86 -7.20
CA TYR A 70 -2.87 9.29 -6.70
C TYR A 70 -3.84 10.36 -6.20
N ILE A 71 -3.33 11.43 -5.57
CA ILE A 71 -4.14 12.53 -5.03
C ILE A 71 -4.81 13.29 -6.18
N TYR A 72 -4.04 13.60 -7.22
CA TYR A 72 -4.50 14.36 -8.39
C TYR A 72 -4.90 13.47 -9.57
N ARG A 73 -5.22 12.20 -9.30
CA ARG A 73 -5.58 11.25 -10.36
C ARG A 73 -6.80 11.72 -11.16
N PRO A 74 -6.84 11.47 -12.48
CA PRO A 74 -8.01 11.75 -13.31
C PRO A 74 -9.29 11.12 -12.75
N ASN A 75 -10.44 11.76 -12.99
CA ASN A 75 -11.73 11.29 -12.48
C ASN A 75 -12.11 9.88 -12.96
N ILE A 76 -11.55 9.44 -14.11
CA ILE A 76 -11.67 8.08 -14.65
C ILE A 76 -11.15 7.04 -13.65
N HIS A 77 -10.16 7.40 -12.83
CA HIS A 77 -9.56 6.56 -11.82
C HIS A 77 -10.14 6.80 -10.41
N LYS A 78 -11.24 7.53 -10.27
CA LYS A 78 -11.83 7.84 -8.96
C LYS A 78 -12.24 6.58 -8.19
N ASN A 79 -12.78 5.58 -8.90
CA ASN A 79 -13.23 4.30 -8.33
C ASN A 79 -12.08 3.32 -8.04
N ILE A 80 -10.83 3.67 -8.37
CA ILE A 80 -9.66 2.84 -8.11
C ILE A 80 -9.22 3.10 -6.68
N THR A 81 -9.18 2.02 -5.88
CA THR A 81 -8.61 2.08 -4.53
C THR A 81 -7.12 2.29 -4.61
N LEU A 82 -6.53 2.76 -3.52
CA LEU A 82 -5.09 2.92 -3.44
C LEU A 82 -4.33 1.63 -3.77
N TYR A 83 -4.83 0.50 -3.29
CA TYR A 83 -4.25 -0.81 -3.58
C TYR A 83 -4.22 -1.12 -5.08
N GLU A 84 -5.34 -0.89 -5.77
CA GLU A 84 -5.44 -1.13 -7.21
C GLU A 84 -4.57 -0.16 -8.02
N TRP A 85 -4.42 1.08 -7.55
CA TRP A 85 -3.52 2.06 -8.16
C TRP A 85 -2.06 1.58 -8.14
N ILE A 86 -1.61 1.12 -6.97
CA ILE A 86 -0.22 0.65 -6.78
C ILE A 86 0.04 -0.64 -7.54
N ARG A 87 -0.93 -1.57 -7.58
CA ARG A 87 -0.75 -2.83 -8.32
C ARG A 87 -0.55 -2.62 -9.83
N ARG A 88 -1.08 -1.52 -10.38
CA ARG A 88 -1.04 -1.22 -11.82
C ARG A 88 0.07 -0.23 -12.21
N SER A 89 0.71 0.41 -11.24
CA SER A 89 1.73 1.45 -11.44
C SER A 89 3.13 0.87 -11.64
#